data_AF-A0A935PVR0-F1
#
_entry.id   AF-A0A935PVR0-F1
#
_cell.length_a   1.000
_cell.length_b   1.000
_cell.length_c   1.000
_cell.angle_alpha   90.00
_cell.angle_beta   90.00
_cell.angle_gamma   90.00
#
_symmetry.space_group_name_H-M   'P 1'
#
loop_
_entity.id
_entity.type
_entity.pdbx_description
1 polymer ?
#
loop_
_entity_poly.entity_id
_entity_poly.type
_entity_poly.pdbx_seq_one_letter_code
_entity_poly.pdbx_strand_id
1 'polypeptide(L)' 'MRGNLGAIALILIGILALAINLGLLEVDFAQLLRTWWPVLLIIVGVGMFLAPDTDAPRKRN' A
#
# COMPACT_ATOMS: atom_id res chain seq x y z
N MET A 1 -15.72 -23.26 1.21
CA MET A 1 -14.27 -23.31 1.48
C MET A 1 -13.80 -21.91 1.86
N ARG A 2 -14.14 -21.44 3.07
CA ARG A 2 -13.79 -20.10 3.57
C ARG A 2 -12.86 -20.33 4.76
N GLY A 3 -11.62 -19.86 4.73
CA GLY A 3 -10.82 -19.81 5.97
C GLY A 3 -9.31 -19.82 5.87
N ASN A 4 -8.69 -20.41 4.84
CA ASN A 4 -7.23 -20.63 4.91
C ASN A 4 -6.37 -19.64 4.11
N LEU A 5 -6.96 -18.69 3.38
CA LEU A 5 -6.17 -17.71 2.62
C LEU A 5 -5.26 -16.88 3.53
N GLY A 6 -5.75 -16.48 4.71
CA GLY A 6 -4.95 -15.75 5.69
C GLY A 6 -3.79 -16.59 6.26
N ALA A 7 -4.05 -17.87 6.57
CA ALA A 7 -3.01 -18.77 7.09
C ALA A 7 -1.95 -19.06 6.03
N ILE A 8 -2.35 -19.30 4.77
CA ILE A 8 -1.43 -19.51 3.66
C ILE A 8 -0.59 -18.25 3.42
N ALA A 9 -1.22 -17.07 3.41
CA ALA A 9 -0.51 -15.81 3.28
C ALA A 9 0.50 -15.60 4.41
N LEU A 10 0.12 -15.90 5.66
CA LEU A 10 1.02 -15.78 6.82
C LEU A 10 2.24 -16.71 6.71
N ILE A 11 2.02 -17.96 6.28
CA ILE A 11 3.11 -18.93 6.06
C ILE A 11 4.06 -18.43 4.98
N LEU A 12 3.53 -17.95 3.84
CA LEU A 12 4.35 -17.42 2.75
C LEU A 12 5.16 -16.19 3.18
N ILE A 13 4.55 -15.27 3.95
CA ILE A 13 5.23 -14.10 4.52
C ILE A 13 6.36 -14.54 5.46
N GLY A 14 6.12 -15.53 6.33
CA GLY A 14 7.13 -16.06 7.24
C GLY A 14 8.31 -16.70 6.52
N ILE A 15 8.06 -17.50 5.49
CA ILE A 15 9.11 -18.13 4.66
C ILE A 15 9.93 -17.05 3.94
N LEU A 16 9.27 -16.04 3.36
CA LEU A 16 9.94 -14.94 2.68
C LEU A 16 10.82 -14.15 3.64
N ALA A 17 10.30 -13.80 4.83
CA ALA A 17 11.07 -13.11 5.86
C ALA A 17 12.28 -13.93 6.32
N LEU A 18 12.13 -15.25 6.49
CA LEU A 18 13.22 -16.15 6.85
C LEU A 18 14.29 -16.21 5.76
N ALA A 19 13.89 -16.36 4.49
CA ALA A 19 14.81 -16.38 3.36
C ALA A 19 15.63 -15.08 3.25
N ILE A 20 15.00 -13.94 3.52
CA ILE A 20 15.69 -12.64 3.57
C ILE A 20 16.66 -12.58 4.76
N ASN A 21 16.26 -13.09 5.93
CA ASN A 21 17.11 -13.09 7.13
C ASN A 21 18.33 -14.00 6.98
N LEU A 22 18.18 -15.12 6.26
CA LEU A 22 19.29 -16.02 5.90
C LEU A 22 20.21 -15.45 4.81
N GLY A 23 19.86 -14.29 4.22
CA GLY A 23 20.60 -13.71 3.09
C GLY A 23 20.43 -14.49 1.79
N LEU A 24 19.42 -15.38 1.69
CA LEU A 24 19.08 -16.07 0.44
C LEU A 24 18.39 -15.14 -0.56
N LEU A 25 17.77 -14.08 -0.05
CA LEU A 25 17.12 -13.04 -0.84
C LEU A 25 17.53 -11.66 -0.30
N GLU A 26 18.25 -10.88 -1.10
CA GLU A 26 18.52 -9.48 -0.81
C GLU A 26 17.30 -8.64 -1.20
N VAL A 27 16.31 -8.60 -0.31
CA VAL A 27 15.17 -7.69 -0.46
C VAL A 27 15.46 -6.44 0.34
N ASP A 28 15.81 -5.37 -0.38
CA ASP A 28 15.96 -4.06 0.21
C ASP A 28 14.58 -3.40 0.37
N PHE A 29 13.91 -3.72 1.48
CA PHE A 29 12.61 -3.11 1.82
C PHE A 29 12.68 -1.59 1.85
N ALA A 30 13.82 -1.02 2.25
CA ALA A 30 14.02 0.42 2.25
C ALA A 30 14.04 0.96 0.82
N GLN A 31 14.71 0.28 -0.11
CA GLN A 31 14.69 0.63 -1.54
C GLN A 31 13.28 0.49 -2.14
N LEU A 32 12.53 -0.57 -1.79
CA LEU A 32 11.13 -0.71 -2.23
C LEU A 32 10.29 0.46 -1.73
N LEU A 33 10.23 0.70 -0.41
CA LEU A 33 9.47 1.82 0.15
C LEU A 33 9.90 3.16 -0.46
N ARG A 34 11.20 3.34 -0.72
CA ARG A 34 11.76 4.53 -1.39
C ARG A 34 11.50 4.61 -2.90
N THR A 35 11.12 3.50 -3.54
CA THR A 35 10.69 3.49 -4.95
C THR A 35 9.19 3.73 -5.06
N TRP A 36 8.41 3.26 -4.09
CA TRP A 36 6.95 3.29 -4.12
C TRP A 36 6.31 4.53 -3.46
N TRP A 37 7.01 5.27 -2.59
CA TRP A 37 6.48 6.54 -2.04
C TRP A 37 5.97 7.55 -3.09
N PRO A 38 6.58 7.72 -4.30
CA PRO A 38 6.10 8.68 -5.28
C PRO A 38 4.72 8.26 -5.81
N VAL A 39 4.48 6.97 -5.97
CA VAL A 39 3.19 6.42 -6.43
C VAL A 39 2.08 6.76 -5.44
N LEU A 40 2.36 6.65 -4.14
CA LEU A 40 1.41 6.97 -3.08
C LEU A 40 1.03 8.45 -3.11
N LEU A 41 2.01 9.35 -3.32
CA LEU A 41 1.74 10.78 -3.50
C LEU A 41 0.94 11.09 -4.77
N ILE A 42 1.20 10.38 -5.88
CA ILE A 42 0.42 10.52 -7.11
C ILE A 42 -1.03 10.12 -6.87
N ILE A 43 -1.27 8.98 -6.19
CA ILE A 43 -2.62 8.53 -5.85
C ILE A 43 -3.34 9.57 -4.97
N VAL A 44 -2.65 10.12 -3.98
CA VAL A 44 -3.20 11.18 -3.13
C VAL A 44 -3.52 12.43 -3.93
N GLY A 45 -2.60 12.91 -4.78
CA GLY A 45 -2.81 14.10 -5.61
C GLY A 45 -3.94 13.91 -6.62
N VAL A 46 -4.02 12.74 -7.26
CA VAL A 46 -5.12 12.36 -8.15
C VAL A 46 -6.43 12.26 -7.37
N GLY A 47 -6.41 11.66 -6.18
CA GLY A 47 -7.57 11.57 -5.30
C GLY A 47 -8.09 12.93 -4.86
N MET A 48 -7.20 13.92 -4.65
CA MET A 48 -7.58 15.31 -4.36
C MET A 48 -8.13 16.03 -5.61
N PHE A 49 -7.64 15.73 -6.81
CA PHE A 49 -8.17 16.30 -8.05
C PHE A 49 -9.53 15.70 -8.45
N LEU A 50 -9.72 14.42 -8.16
CA LEU A 50 -10.98 13.70 -8.35
C LEU A 50 -11.95 13.89 -7.18
N ALA A 51 -11.47 14.40 -6.04
CA ALA A 51 -12.34 14.84 -4.98
C ALA A 51 -13.20 15.96 -5.58
N PRO A 52 -14.52 15.79 -5.69
CA PRO A 52 -15.38 16.84 -6.18
C PRO A 52 -15.14 18.04 -5.26
N ASP A 53 -14.84 19.20 -5.83
CA ASP A 53 -15.03 20.45 -5.11
C ASP A 53 -16.47 20.37 -4.58
N THR A 54 -16.62 20.19 -3.27
CA THR A 54 -17.87 20.49 -2.61
C THR A 54 -18.03 22.01 -2.64
N ASP A 55 -18.23 22.54 -3.85
CA ASP A 55 -18.74 23.86 -4.12
C ASP A 55 -20.16 23.89 -3.57
N ALA A 56 -20.21 24.32 -2.32
CA ALA A 56 -21.27 24.97 -1.56
C ALA A 56 -22.67 25.10 -2.19
N PRO A 57 -23.74 24.97 -1.39
CA PRO A 57 -24.81 25.94 -1.44
C PRO A 57 -24.41 27.15 -0.59
N ARG A 58 -23.82 28.16 -1.24
CA ARG A 58 -23.84 29.52 -0.70
C ARG A 58 -25.29 30.04 -0.76
N LYS A 59 -25.80 30.43 0.41
CA LYS A 59 -26.87 31.42 0.63
C LYS A 59 -28.31 31.00 0.30
N ARG A 60 -29.19 31.10 1.30
CA ARG A 60 -30.33 32.02 1.20
C ARG A 60 -30.77 32.49 2.59
N ASN A 61 -30.84 33.81 2.72
CA ASN A 61 -31.46 34.53 3.84
C ASN A 61 -32.94 34.19 3.95
#